data_AF-A0A1B0D9C0-F1
#
_entry.id   AF-A0A1B0D9C0-F1
#
_cell.length_a   1.000
_cell.length_b   1.000
_cell.length_c   1.000
_cell.angle_alpha   90.00
_cell.angle_beta   90.00
_cell.angle_gamma   90.00
#
_symmetry.space_group_name_H-M   'P 1'
#
loop_
_entity.id
_entity.type
_entity.pdbx_description
1 polymer ?
#
loop_
_entity_poly.entity_id
_entity_poly.type
_entity_poly.pdbx_seq_one_letter_code
_entity_poly.pdbx_strand_id
1 'polypeptide(L)'
;MFIPTWLNKSFFEEALRVHEKDESLKVLDVDVKSILDKSEPTTSAIFSANVSYNLSTSTNECSIKLIIKTPATSEVSSSNLDPLFSTEVEMYTKTLPAIGKFLLCSLDERVFFPNLIYHSKSPNYVLVFDDITDKGFAKESKQLNFENSKLVFSKLAKFHACSMLLERRTNEVSDYKQGLFRVRPDGVEHMLNSISKLIDEITTWPNHETYVEKFQNIHKNFHRKIRHLYSVNPPTHGYNVLNHGDFHFRNMMFKTDKQGTAYDFMLVDYQVCIWGSPALDVIYALYMVASKDTLEKHREDLLSHYYDEFVNAHTTLGIREKPPSRLDFNTELVRHGFLEMIIAVCFMPYVHVDFSKITIDELMANGEASRDVRKEIYGHPEYKKAIQELLPKYLEKGFLD
;
A
#
# COMPACT_ATOMS: atom_id res chain seq x y z
N MET A 1 -21.34 3.85 9.68
CA MET A 1 -20.99 2.59 10.34
C MET A 1 -21.19 2.79 11.83
N PHE A 2 -21.85 1.86 12.52
CA PHE A 2 -22.05 1.96 13.96
C PHE A 2 -20.75 1.64 14.71
N ILE A 3 -20.49 2.31 15.83
CA ILE A 3 -19.36 2.00 16.70
C ILE A 3 -19.65 0.67 17.40
N PRO A 4 -18.79 -0.35 17.28
CA PRO A 4 -18.97 -1.61 17.97
C PRO A 4 -19.04 -1.44 19.49
N THR A 5 -19.95 -2.14 20.15
CA THR A 5 -20.17 -2.04 21.60
C THR A 5 -18.97 -2.51 22.43
N TRP A 6 -18.07 -3.30 21.84
CA TRP A 6 -16.83 -3.76 22.48
C TRP A 6 -15.73 -2.68 22.50
N LEU A 7 -15.82 -1.61 21.69
CA LEU A 7 -14.93 -0.44 21.77
C LEU A 7 -15.34 0.47 22.92
N ASN A 8 -15.13 0.00 24.15
CA ASN A 8 -15.54 0.67 25.38
C ASN A 8 -14.37 0.82 26.38
N LYS A 9 -14.61 1.42 27.54
CA LYS A 9 -13.58 1.69 28.56
C LYS A 9 -12.79 0.43 28.96
N SER A 10 -13.45 -0.72 29.06
CA SER A 10 -12.78 -1.98 29.45
C SER A 10 -11.76 -2.43 28.41
N PHE A 11 -12.09 -2.31 27.12
CA PHE A 11 -11.19 -2.66 26.03
C PHE A 11 -9.95 -1.76 26.03
N PHE A 12 -10.14 -0.43 26.12
CA PHE A 12 -9.01 0.49 26.15
C PHE A 12 -8.18 0.36 27.43
N GLU A 13 -8.79 0.00 28.57
CA GLU A 13 -8.06 -0.29 29.80
C GLU A 13 -7.14 -1.51 29.62
N GLU A 14 -7.62 -2.60 29.04
CA GLU A 14 -6.79 -3.76 28.70
C GLU A 14 -5.65 -3.37 27.75
N ALA A 15 -5.98 -2.69 26.64
CA ALA A 15 -5.00 -2.30 25.64
C ALA A 15 -3.89 -1.42 26.21
N LEU A 16 -4.24 -0.43 27.01
CA LEU A 16 -3.27 0.52 27.59
C LEU A 16 -2.47 -0.08 28.74
N ARG A 17 -3.02 -1.02 29.52
CA ARG A 17 -2.24 -1.77 30.53
C ARG A 17 -1.07 -2.51 29.91
N VAL A 18 -1.32 -3.18 28.78
CA VAL A 18 -0.28 -3.88 28.02
C VAL A 18 0.75 -2.89 27.47
N HIS A 19 0.30 -1.78 26.90
CA HIS A 19 1.16 -0.77 26.29
C HIS A 19 2.07 -0.07 27.32
N GLU A 20 1.48 0.47 28.38
CA GLU A 20 2.15 1.23 29.44
C GLU A 20 2.89 0.33 30.45
N LYS A 21 2.64 -0.99 30.40
CA LYS A 21 3.14 -1.99 31.35
C LYS A 21 2.73 -1.66 32.79
N ASP A 22 1.48 -1.24 32.95
CA ASP A 22 0.87 -0.87 34.23
C ASP A 22 -0.48 -1.54 34.40
N GLU A 23 -0.51 -2.69 35.09
CA GLU A 23 -1.73 -3.46 35.38
C GLU A 23 -2.77 -2.69 36.23
N SER A 24 -2.35 -1.64 36.92
CA SER A 24 -3.22 -0.80 37.75
C SER A 24 -3.76 0.42 37.03
N LEU A 25 -3.37 0.66 35.76
CA LEU A 25 -3.92 1.70 34.91
C LEU A 25 -5.46 1.63 34.91
N LYS A 26 -6.07 2.83 35.00
CA LYS A 26 -7.53 3.01 34.96
C LYS A 26 -7.93 4.00 33.89
N VAL A 27 -8.81 3.57 32.98
CA VAL A 27 -9.40 4.44 31.97
C VAL A 27 -10.53 5.24 32.59
N LEU A 28 -10.41 6.56 32.51
CA LEU A 28 -11.37 7.53 33.04
C LEU A 28 -12.47 7.81 32.02
N ASP A 29 -12.08 8.07 30.77
CA ASP A 29 -13.02 8.39 29.70
C ASP A 29 -12.53 7.97 28.31
N VAL A 30 -13.48 7.74 27.41
CA VAL A 30 -13.22 7.33 26.03
C VAL A 30 -14.22 8.03 25.11
N ASP A 31 -13.72 8.77 24.14
CA ASP A 31 -14.48 9.35 23.02
C ASP A 31 -14.09 8.63 21.73
N VAL A 32 -14.95 7.71 21.26
CA VAL A 32 -14.75 6.95 20.01
C VAL A 32 -15.54 7.58 18.87
N LYS A 33 -14.91 7.73 17.71
CA LYS A 33 -15.53 8.22 16.47
C LYS A 33 -15.23 7.27 15.34
N SER A 34 -16.23 6.98 14.50
CA SER A 34 -15.99 6.27 13.25
C SER A 34 -15.30 7.19 12.27
N ILE A 35 -14.13 6.76 11.77
CA ILE A 35 -13.47 7.38 10.62
C ILE A 35 -14.01 6.65 9.40
N LEU A 36 -15.19 7.08 8.94
CA LEU A 36 -15.64 6.73 7.62
C LEU A 36 -14.86 7.58 6.63
N ASP A 37 -13.75 7.03 6.13
CA ASP A 37 -13.17 7.60 4.93
C ASP A 37 -14.07 7.25 3.74
N LYS A 38 -15.10 8.07 3.52
CA LYS A 38 -15.97 7.94 2.34
C LYS A 38 -15.21 8.20 1.04
N SER A 39 -13.93 8.58 1.09
CA SER A 39 -13.13 8.84 -0.09
C SER A 39 -12.42 7.59 -0.62
N GLU A 40 -12.54 6.41 0.02
CA GLU A 40 -11.89 5.17 -0.45
C GLU A 40 -12.71 3.89 -0.12
N PRO A 41 -12.74 2.89 -1.02
CA PRO A 41 -13.22 1.55 -0.72
C PRO A 41 -12.30 0.91 0.34
N THR A 42 -12.82 0.57 1.52
CA THR A 42 -12.02 -0.09 2.56
C THR A 42 -12.63 -1.44 2.94
N THR A 43 -11.76 -2.43 3.18
CA THR A 43 -12.14 -3.74 3.74
C THR A 43 -12.24 -3.72 5.27
N SER A 44 -11.86 -2.60 5.89
CA SER A 44 -11.70 -2.45 7.33
C SER A 44 -12.56 -1.29 7.86
N ALA A 45 -13.21 -1.49 8.99
CA ALA A 45 -13.76 -0.39 9.76
C ALA A 45 -12.64 0.31 10.54
N ILE A 46 -12.54 1.63 10.40
CA ILE A 46 -11.55 2.46 11.08
C ILE A 46 -12.25 3.40 12.07
N PHE A 47 -11.71 3.52 13.27
CA PHE A 47 -12.20 4.40 14.32
C PHE A 47 -11.04 5.22 14.89
N SER A 48 -11.30 6.45 15.34
CA SER A 48 -10.42 7.18 16.24
C SER A 48 -10.96 7.11 17.66
N ALA A 49 -10.06 7.08 18.64
CA ALA A 49 -10.43 7.21 20.04
C ALA A 49 -9.51 8.21 20.76
N ASN A 50 -10.10 9.11 21.53
CA ASN A 50 -9.38 9.85 22.56
C ASN A 50 -9.63 9.15 23.90
N VAL A 51 -8.58 8.70 24.57
CA VAL A 51 -8.67 7.96 25.83
C VAL A 51 -7.97 8.74 26.93
N SER A 52 -8.71 9.07 27.98
CA SER A 52 -8.18 9.63 29.23
C SER A 52 -7.99 8.53 30.26
N TYR A 53 -6.82 8.49 30.93
CA TYR A 53 -6.48 7.44 31.88
C TYR A 53 -5.50 7.93 32.96
N ASN A 54 -5.43 7.18 34.06
CA ASN A 54 -4.44 7.40 35.11
C ASN A 54 -3.41 6.27 35.13
N LEU A 55 -2.14 6.64 35.23
CA LEU A 55 -1.04 5.73 35.55
C LEU A 55 -0.86 5.64 37.06
N SER A 56 -0.42 4.49 37.55
CA SER A 56 -0.01 4.31 38.95
C SER A 56 1.18 5.17 39.34
N THR A 57 2.00 5.53 38.36
CA THR A 57 3.23 6.30 38.52
C THR A 57 3.02 7.82 38.39
N SER A 58 1.82 8.27 38.00
CA SER A 58 1.51 9.68 37.76
C SER A 58 0.32 10.14 38.59
N THR A 59 0.42 11.34 39.16
CA THR A 59 -0.72 12.02 39.79
C THR A 59 -1.57 12.80 38.79
N ASN A 60 -1.06 13.02 37.57
CA ASN A 60 -1.76 13.76 36.53
C ASN A 60 -2.49 12.78 35.60
N GLU A 61 -3.67 13.20 35.16
CA GLU A 61 -4.42 12.52 34.09
C GLU A 61 -3.61 12.55 32.79
N CYS A 62 -3.49 11.39 32.17
CA CYS A 62 -2.89 11.20 30.86
C CYS A 62 -3.98 11.09 29.79
N SER A 63 -3.64 11.48 28.57
CA SER A 63 -4.52 11.25 27.42
C SER A 63 -3.72 10.76 26.22
N ILE A 64 -4.34 9.89 25.42
CA ILE A 64 -3.77 9.35 24.18
C ILE A 64 -4.81 9.31 23.08
N LYS A 65 -4.38 9.64 21.87
CA LYS A 65 -5.18 9.49 20.65
C LYS A 65 -4.77 8.23 19.91
N LEU A 66 -5.76 7.44 19.53
CA LEU A 66 -5.58 6.11 18.95
C LEU A 66 -6.36 5.97 17.65
N ILE A 67 -5.80 5.21 16.71
CA ILE A 67 -6.49 4.71 15.52
C ILE A 67 -6.74 3.22 15.68
N ILE A 68 -7.99 2.81 15.50
CA ILE A 68 -8.43 1.43 15.65
C ILE A 68 -8.86 0.91 14.28
N LYS A 69 -8.25 -0.17 13.83
CA LYS A 69 -8.60 -0.87 12.59
C LYS A 69 -9.09 -2.27 12.92
N THR A 70 -10.25 -2.63 12.39
CA THR A 70 -10.90 -3.94 12.54
C THR A 70 -11.57 -4.32 11.21
N PRO A 71 -11.77 -5.61 10.88
CA PRO A 71 -12.53 -6.00 9.69
C PRO A 71 -13.93 -5.34 9.65
N ALA A 72 -14.38 -4.96 8.45
CA ALA A 72 -15.65 -4.24 8.25
C ALA A 72 -16.91 -5.10 8.53
N THR A 73 -16.80 -6.43 8.43
CA THR A 73 -17.92 -7.37 8.65
C THR A 73 -17.72 -8.16 9.94
N SER A 74 -18.70 -8.08 10.83
CA SER A 74 -18.77 -8.88 12.07
C SER A 74 -19.22 -10.33 11.84
N GLU A 75 -19.52 -10.71 10.59
CA GLU A 75 -20.10 -12.01 10.22
C GLU A 75 -19.12 -13.01 9.60
N VAL A 76 -17.82 -12.67 9.48
CA VAL A 76 -16.83 -13.70 9.15
C VAL A 76 -16.65 -14.57 10.38
N SER A 77 -17.29 -15.74 10.36
CA SER A 77 -17.14 -16.79 11.36
C SER A 77 -15.69 -16.91 11.80
N SER A 78 -15.48 -16.97 13.12
CA SER A 78 -14.21 -17.10 13.85
C SER A 78 -13.26 -18.24 13.40
N SER A 79 -13.57 -18.99 12.34
CA SER A 79 -12.80 -20.12 11.83
C SER A 79 -11.95 -19.83 10.59
N ASN A 80 -12.18 -18.75 9.83
CA ASN A 80 -11.35 -18.41 8.66
C ASN A 80 -10.90 -16.95 8.74
N LEU A 81 -9.66 -16.75 9.19
CA LEU A 81 -8.94 -15.47 9.17
C LEU A 81 -9.06 -14.82 7.78
N ASP A 82 -9.37 -13.52 7.73
CA ASP A 82 -9.04 -12.73 6.54
C ASP A 82 -7.51 -12.68 6.42
N PRO A 83 -6.90 -13.32 5.40
CA PRO A 83 -5.45 -13.42 5.35
C PRO A 83 -4.76 -12.05 5.20
N LEU A 84 -5.49 -11.02 4.76
CA LEU A 84 -5.00 -9.63 4.69
C LEU A 84 -4.71 -9.10 6.10
N PHE A 85 -5.68 -9.24 7.01
CA PHE A 85 -5.53 -8.78 8.38
C PHE A 85 -4.47 -9.59 9.14
N SER A 86 -4.36 -10.89 8.87
CA SER A 86 -3.29 -11.72 9.45
C SER A 86 -1.90 -11.25 9.00
N THR A 87 -1.75 -10.89 7.73
CA THR A 87 -0.49 -10.35 7.17
C THR A 87 -0.14 -9.03 7.86
N GLU A 88 -1.09 -8.12 8.00
CA GLU A 88 -0.87 -6.83 8.65
C GLU A 88 -0.48 -6.98 10.13
N VAL A 89 -1.15 -7.86 10.88
CA VAL A 89 -0.77 -8.18 12.27
C VAL A 89 0.67 -8.68 12.35
N GLU A 90 1.07 -9.61 11.47
CA GLU A 90 2.43 -10.12 11.45
C GLU A 90 3.46 -9.03 11.11
N MET A 91 3.13 -8.16 10.15
CA MET A 91 3.96 -7.03 9.77
C MET A 91 4.24 -6.11 10.97
N TYR A 92 3.20 -5.66 11.68
CA TYR A 92 3.38 -4.74 12.80
C TYR A 92 3.93 -5.38 14.08
N THR A 93 3.72 -6.67 14.30
CA THR A 93 4.20 -7.35 15.53
C THR A 93 5.62 -7.89 15.40
N LYS A 94 6.09 -8.17 14.18
CA LYS A 94 7.36 -8.87 13.94
C LYS A 94 8.26 -8.15 12.94
N THR A 95 7.81 -8.01 11.69
CA THR A 95 8.68 -7.63 10.56
C THR A 95 9.04 -6.16 10.58
N LEU A 96 8.05 -5.26 10.71
CA LEU A 96 8.27 -3.82 10.78
C LEU A 96 9.12 -3.42 11.99
N PRO A 97 8.89 -3.91 13.23
CA PRO A 97 9.80 -3.64 14.35
C PRO A 97 11.25 -4.06 14.08
N ALA A 98 11.48 -5.18 13.39
CA ALA A 98 12.82 -5.62 13.03
C ALA A 98 13.47 -4.70 11.98
N ILE A 99 12.72 -4.30 10.94
CA ILE A 99 13.16 -3.32 9.95
C ILE A 99 13.44 -1.96 10.60
N GLY A 100 12.57 -1.49 11.50
CA GLY A 100 12.71 -0.23 12.22
C GLY A 100 14.01 -0.16 13.02
N LYS A 101 14.45 -1.27 13.64
CA LYS A 101 15.76 -1.34 14.31
C LYS A 101 16.92 -1.11 13.33
N PHE A 102 16.88 -1.71 12.14
CA PHE A 102 17.92 -1.50 11.13
C PHE A 102 17.95 -0.07 10.60
N LEU A 103 16.77 0.53 10.40
CA LEU A 103 16.64 1.94 9.99
C LEU A 103 17.27 2.86 11.04
N LEU A 104 16.78 2.82 12.28
CA LEU A 104 17.19 3.72 13.35
C LEU A 104 18.67 3.56 13.76
N CYS A 105 19.22 2.36 13.65
CA CYS A 105 20.61 2.13 14.03
C CYS A 105 21.61 2.52 12.94
N SER A 106 21.22 2.63 11.67
CA SER A 106 22.20 2.67 10.57
C SER A 106 21.87 3.56 9.39
N LEU A 107 20.58 3.86 9.12
CA LEU A 107 20.16 4.42 7.83
C LEU A 107 19.32 5.69 7.91
N ASP A 108 18.48 5.82 8.94
CA ASP A 108 17.54 6.93 9.06
C ASP A 108 17.11 7.07 10.52
N GLU A 109 17.09 8.29 11.04
CA GLU A 109 16.59 8.57 12.39
C GLU A 109 15.06 8.47 12.50
N ARG A 110 14.37 8.22 11.38
CA ARG A 110 12.90 8.14 11.29
C ARG A 110 12.44 6.74 10.91
N VAL A 111 11.37 6.26 11.56
CA VAL A 111 10.63 5.06 11.14
C VAL A 111 9.54 5.40 10.13
N PHE A 112 9.12 4.43 9.33
CA PHE A 112 8.25 4.64 8.16
C PHE A 112 6.84 4.07 8.34
N PHE A 113 6.47 3.70 9.56
CA PHE A 113 5.19 3.08 9.90
C PHE A 113 4.71 3.56 11.29
N PRO A 114 3.40 3.61 11.54
CA PRO A 114 2.84 3.92 12.87
C PRO A 114 3.25 2.90 13.94
N ASN A 115 3.22 3.32 15.19
CA ASN A 115 3.47 2.43 16.31
C ASN A 115 2.23 1.60 16.61
N LEU A 116 2.40 0.28 16.72
CA LEU A 116 1.34 -0.59 17.21
C LEU A 116 1.28 -0.51 18.74
N ILE A 117 0.14 -0.07 19.26
CA ILE A 117 -0.13 0.07 20.70
C ILE A 117 -0.64 -1.25 21.26
N TYR A 118 -1.59 -1.86 20.57
CA TYR A 118 -2.22 -3.11 20.97
C TYR A 118 -2.76 -3.85 19.75
N HIS A 119 -2.88 -5.16 19.87
CA HIS A 119 -3.61 -5.96 18.89
C HIS A 119 -4.30 -7.13 19.58
N SER A 120 -5.39 -7.60 18.98
CA SER A 120 -6.01 -8.87 19.39
C SER A 120 -6.54 -9.62 18.18
N LYS A 121 -6.53 -10.96 18.29
CA LYS A 121 -7.18 -11.89 17.36
C LYS A 121 -8.48 -12.47 17.95
N SER A 122 -8.74 -12.26 19.24
CA SER A 122 -9.88 -12.83 19.97
C SER A 122 -10.23 -11.99 21.21
N PRO A 123 -11.51 -11.70 21.49
CA PRO A 123 -12.71 -12.13 20.75
C PRO A 123 -12.90 -11.42 19.41
N ASN A 124 -12.27 -10.26 19.23
CA ASN A 124 -12.34 -9.45 18.01
C ASN A 124 -10.95 -9.28 17.39
N TYR A 125 -10.89 -9.24 16.06
CA TYR A 125 -9.69 -8.87 15.32
C TYR A 125 -9.53 -7.36 15.35
N VAL A 126 -8.45 -6.87 15.96
CA VAL A 126 -8.22 -5.44 16.10
C VAL A 126 -6.73 -5.13 16.09
N LEU A 127 -6.38 -4.04 15.42
CA LEU A 127 -5.10 -3.37 15.48
C LEU A 127 -5.35 -1.96 16.03
N VAL A 128 -4.60 -1.57 17.06
CA VAL A 128 -4.67 -0.25 17.69
C VAL A 128 -3.32 0.43 17.50
N PHE A 129 -3.32 1.57 16.82
CA PHE A 129 -2.15 2.37 16.53
C PHE A 129 -2.19 3.69 17.28
N ASP A 130 -1.02 4.32 17.44
CA ASP A 130 -0.97 5.73 17.82
C ASP A 130 -1.56 6.60 16.70
N ASP A 131 -2.33 7.62 17.08
CA ASP A 131 -2.74 8.64 16.13
C ASP A 131 -1.56 9.58 15.86
N ILE A 132 -1.03 9.51 14.64
CA ILE A 132 0.14 10.27 14.21
C ILE A 132 -0.21 11.70 13.75
N THR A 133 -1.50 12.08 13.73
CA THR A 133 -1.92 13.42 13.29
C THR A 133 -1.43 14.52 14.23
N ASP A 134 -1.43 14.28 15.54
CA ASP A 134 -0.87 15.22 16.53
C ASP A 134 0.65 15.37 16.42
N LYS A 135 1.32 14.40 15.79
CA LYS A 135 2.75 14.49 15.48
C LYS A 135 3.01 15.34 14.23
N GLY A 136 1.98 15.85 13.57
CA GLY A 136 2.05 16.69 12.37
C GLY A 136 1.97 15.92 11.05
N PHE A 137 1.63 14.62 11.09
CA PHE A 137 1.42 13.84 9.88
C PHE A 137 -0.02 14.02 9.35
N ALA A 138 -0.16 14.23 8.05
CA ALA A 138 -1.47 14.38 7.39
C ALA A 138 -1.54 13.55 6.11
N LYS A 139 -2.74 13.07 5.75
CA LYS A 139 -2.96 12.42 4.46
C LYS A 139 -2.69 13.41 3.33
N GLU A 140 -2.07 12.91 2.27
CA GLU A 140 -1.97 13.67 1.02
C GLU A 140 -3.17 13.35 0.13
N SER A 141 -3.69 14.38 -0.55
CA SER A 141 -4.87 14.27 -1.41
C SER A 141 -4.53 14.09 -2.89
N LYS A 142 -3.25 14.24 -3.24
CA LYS A 142 -2.77 14.29 -4.62
C LYS A 142 -1.44 13.55 -4.78
N GLN A 143 -1.15 13.20 -6.02
CA GLN A 143 0.18 12.73 -6.39
C GLN A 143 1.24 13.84 -6.22
N LEU A 144 2.47 13.43 -6.00
CA LEU A 144 3.58 14.26 -5.55
C LEU A 144 4.36 14.88 -6.71
N ASN A 145 4.97 16.03 -6.44
CA ASN A 145 6.00 16.59 -7.32
C ASN A 145 7.33 15.82 -7.17
N PHE A 146 8.29 16.13 -8.03
CA PHE A 146 9.59 15.45 -8.07
C PHE A 146 10.33 15.41 -6.73
N GLU A 147 10.44 16.54 -6.01
CA GLU A 147 11.19 16.58 -4.74
C GLU A 147 10.52 15.74 -3.65
N ASN A 148 9.19 15.83 -3.53
CA ASN A 148 8.45 15.01 -2.56
C ASN A 148 8.46 13.52 -2.96
N SER A 149 8.46 13.20 -4.26
CA SER A 149 8.64 11.83 -4.74
C SER A 149 10.02 11.28 -4.38
N LYS A 150 11.10 12.05 -4.48
CA LYS A 150 12.45 11.58 -4.09
C LYS A 150 12.50 11.10 -2.64
N LEU A 151 11.86 11.83 -1.71
CA LEU A 151 11.75 11.39 -0.32
C LEU A 151 11.11 10.00 -0.21
N VAL A 152 10.04 9.74 -0.99
CA VAL A 152 9.36 8.44 -1.05
C VAL A 152 10.28 7.34 -1.58
N PHE A 153 10.95 7.58 -2.70
CA PHE A 153 11.84 6.59 -3.29
C PHE A 153 13.08 6.29 -2.42
N SER A 154 13.62 7.29 -1.70
CA SER A 154 14.70 7.06 -0.72
C SER A 154 14.25 6.14 0.42
N LYS A 155 13.08 6.39 1.01
CA LYS A 155 12.56 5.53 2.08
C LYS A 155 12.20 4.13 1.60
N LEU A 156 11.62 4.01 0.39
CA LEU A 156 11.34 2.72 -0.23
C LEU A 156 12.63 1.91 -0.45
N ALA A 157 13.69 2.55 -0.96
CA ALA A 157 15.00 1.94 -1.15
C ALA A 157 15.58 1.39 0.16
N LYS A 158 15.51 2.17 1.25
CA LYS A 158 15.97 1.75 2.58
C LYS A 158 15.11 0.59 3.13
N PHE A 159 13.79 0.64 2.97
CA PHE A 159 12.88 -0.45 3.35
C PHE A 159 13.24 -1.76 2.64
N HIS A 160 13.43 -1.71 1.33
CA HIS A 160 13.85 -2.84 0.52
C HIS A 160 15.21 -3.41 0.96
N ALA A 161 16.22 -2.55 1.18
CA ALA A 161 17.54 -3.00 1.65
C ALA A 161 17.48 -3.64 3.05
N CYS A 162 16.72 -3.06 3.98
CA CYS A 162 16.48 -3.63 5.32
C CYS A 162 15.79 -5.01 5.23
N SER A 163 14.82 -5.16 4.34
CA SER A 163 14.10 -6.43 4.16
C SER A 163 15.04 -7.55 3.69
N MET A 164 15.99 -7.24 2.81
CA MET A 164 17.01 -8.20 2.37
C MET A 164 17.93 -8.63 3.51
N LEU A 165 18.36 -7.69 4.35
CA LEU A 165 19.15 -8.03 5.52
C LEU A 165 18.35 -8.90 6.50
N LEU A 166 17.07 -8.56 6.72
CA LEU A 166 16.20 -9.31 7.62
C LEU A 166 16.04 -10.75 7.15
N GLU A 167 15.71 -10.95 5.86
CA GLU A 167 15.57 -12.28 5.28
C GLU A 167 16.84 -13.11 5.44
N ARG A 168 18.02 -12.52 5.23
CA ARG A 168 19.29 -13.23 5.41
C ARG A 168 19.53 -13.67 6.86
N ARG A 169 18.97 -12.96 7.84
CA ARG A 169 19.16 -13.25 9.26
C ARG A 169 18.12 -14.23 9.81
N THR A 170 16.90 -14.21 9.28
CA THR A 170 15.78 -14.97 9.86
C THR A 170 15.22 -16.02 8.93
N ASN A 171 15.29 -15.83 7.60
CA ASN A 171 14.66 -16.67 6.59
C ASN A 171 13.13 -16.77 6.77
N GLU A 172 12.50 -15.67 7.22
CA GLU A 172 11.07 -15.60 7.52
C GLU A 172 10.33 -14.58 6.63
N VAL A 173 11.04 -13.61 6.05
CA VAL A 173 10.42 -12.58 5.20
C VAL A 173 9.98 -13.19 3.87
N SER A 174 10.67 -14.21 3.40
CA SER A 174 10.27 -14.91 2.17
C SER A 174 8.94 -15.64 2.28
N ASP A 175 8.36 -15.81 3.47
CA ASP A 175 7.04 -16.42 3.67
C ASP A 175 5.86 -15.51 3.32
N TYR A 176 6.10 -14.21 3.11
CA TYR A 176 5.14 -13.28 2.51
C TYR A 176 4.92 -13.59 1.01
N LYS A 177 4.38 -14.77 0.70
CA LYS A 177 4.16 -15.26 -0.69
C LYS A 177 2.73 -15.01 -1.19
N GLN A 178 1.88 -14.44 -0.34
CA GLN A 178 0.44 -14.43 -0.59
C GLN A 178 -0.02 -13.15 -1.30
N GLY A 179 0.52 -11.96 -0.97
CA GLY A 179 0.21 -10.70 -1.65
C GLY A 179 -1.30 -10.43 -1.85
N LEU A 180 -1.66 -9.44 -2.67
CA LEU A 180 -3.07 -9.13 -2.96
C LEU A 180 -3.80 -10.30 -3.66
N PHE A 181 -3.16 -10.92 -4.65
CA PHE A 181 -3.84 -11.78 -5.64
C PHE A 181 -4.05 -13.24 -5.22
N ARG A 182 -3.37 -13.72 -4.17
CA ARG A 182 -3.66 -15.04 -3.59
C ARG A 182 -4.64 -14.96 -2.44
N VAL A 183 -4.63 -13.84 -1.71
CA VAL A 183 -5.52 -13.60 -0.57
C VAL A 183 -6.93 -13.20 -1.03
N ARG A 184 -7.04 -12.51 -2.17
CA ARG A 184 -8.30 -12.11 -2.81
C ARG A 184 -8.37 -12.64 -4.25
N PRO A 185 -8.82 -13.89 -4.48
CA PRO A 185 -9.05 -14.41 -5.82
C PRO A 185 -10.02 -13.56 -6.64
N ASP A 186 -11.01 -12.96 -5.97
CA ASP A 186 -11.92 -11.94 -6.48
C ASP A 186 -11.15 -10.71 -7.01
N GLY A 187 -10.07 -10.29 -6.33
CA GLY A 187 -9.21 -9.18 -6.79
C GLY A 187 -8.67 -9.37 -8.21
N VAL A 188 -8.33 -10.60 -8.59
CA VAL A 188 -7.92 -10.93 -9.97
C VAL A 188 -9.08 -10.75 -10.95
N GLU A 189 -10.27 -11.20 -10.58
CA GLU A 189 -11.48 -11.04 -11.40
C GLU A 189 -11.88 -9.56 -11.54
N HIS A 190 -11.67 -8.74 -10.50
CA HIS A 190 -11.90 -7.30 -10.57
C HIS A 190 -10.97 -6.60 -11.55
N MET A 191 -9.68 -6.95 -11.58
CA MET A 191 -8.77 -6.44 -12.61
C MET A 191 -9.14 -6.94 -14.01
N LEU A 192 -9.58 -8.19 -14.14
CA LEU A 192 -10.04 -8.73 -15.41
C LEU A 192 -11.29 -7.98 -15.93
N ASN A 193 -12.20 -7.66 -15.02
CA ASN A 193 -13.33 -6.78 -15.30
C ASN A 193 -12.84 -5.40 -15.74
N SER A 194 -11.92 -4.76 -15.02
CA SER A 194 -11.29 -3.48 -15.42
C SER A 194 -10.72 -3.50 -16.85
N ILE A 195 -10.08 -4.60 -17.27
CA ILE A 195 -9.63 -4.78 -18.66
C ILE A 195 -10.82 -4.84 -19.62
N SER A 196 -11.88 -5.58 -19.29
CA SER A 196 -13.11 -5.61 -20.10
C SER A 196 -13.73 -4.21 -20.24
N LYS A 197 -13.78 -3.44 -19.15
CA LYS A 197 -14.28 -2.05 -19.13
C LYS A 197 -13.45 -1.16 -20.05
N LEU A 198 -12.12 -1.32 -20.06
CA LEU A 198 -11.24 -0.61 -20.96
C LEU A 198 -11.44 -1.02 -22.43
N ILE A 199 -11.62 -2.30 -22.73
CA ILE A 199 -11.89 -2.78 -24.10
C ILE A 199 -13.16 -2.12 -24.66
N ASP A 200 -14.23 -2.08 -23.85
CA ASP A 200 -15.48 -1.39 -24.22
C ASP A 200 -15.24 0.09 -24.57
N GLU A 201 -14.44 0.80 -23.78
CA GLU A 201 -14.11 2.21 -24.00
C GLU A 201 -13.22 2.42 -25.24
N ILE A 202 -12.15 1.62 -25.40
CA ILE A 202 -11.22 1.71 -26.54
C ILE A 202 -11.95 1.48 -27.87
N THR A 203 -12.97 0.61 -27.89
CA THR A 203 -13.80 0.35 -29.08
C THR A 203 -14.55 1.60 -29.57
N THR A 204 -14.61 2.67 -28.78
CA THR A 204 -15.20 3.95 -29.21
C THR A 204 -14.19 4.90 -29.87
N TRP A 205 -12.90 4.56 -29.90
CA TRP A 205 -11.82 5.45 -30.38
C TRP A 205 -11.45 5.17 -31.85
N PRO A 206 -10.92 6.14 -32.60
CA PRO A 206 -10.40 5.87 -33.95
C PRO A 206 -9.14 4.98 -33.90
N ASN A 207 -8.96 4.10 -34.89
CA ASN A 207 -7.79 3.21 -35.05
C ASN A 207 -7.52 2.31 -33.83
N HIS A 208 -8.59 1.79 -33.23
CA HIS A 208 -8.53 1.05 -31.97
C HIS A 208 -8.19 -0.44 -32.13
N GLU A 209 -8.27 -0.98 -33.35
CA GLU A 209 -8.36 -2.41 -33.65
C GLU A 209 -7.18 -3.20 -33.06
N THR A 210 -5.96 -2.68 -33.22
CA THR A 210 -4.75 -3.28 -32.66
C THR A 210 -4.80 -3.36 -31.14
N TYR A 211 -5.26 -2.30 -30.45
CA TYR A 211 -5.32 -2.29 -29.00
C TYR A 211 -6.40 -3.25 -28.47
N VAL A 212 -7.57 -3.27 -29.11
CA VAL A 212 -8.65 -4.22 -28.76
C VAL A 212 -8.15 -5.65 -28.88
N GLU A 213 -7.47 -6.02 -29.97
CA GLU A 213 -6.92 -7.36 -30.16
C GLU A 213 -5.91 -7.73 -29.05
N LYS A 214 -4.97 -6.83 -28.74
CA LYS A 214 -3.97 -7.05 -27.68
C LYS A 214 -4.62 -7.24 -26.31
N PHE A 215 -5.57 -6.38 -25.93
CA PHE A 215 -6.25 -6.50 -24.65
C PHE A 215 -7.13 -7.74 -24.56
N GLN A 216 -7.78 -8.17 -25.65
CA GLN A 216 -8.48 -9.45 -25.69
C GLN A 216 -7.53 -10.63 -25.48
N ASN A 217 -6.31 -10.58 -26.04
CA ASN A 217 -5.29 -11.60 -25.78
C ASN A 217 -4.80 -11.58 -24.32
N ILE A 218 -4.57 -10.39 -23.76
CA ILE A 218 -4.23 -10.22 -22.34
C ILE A 218 -5.32 -10.80 -21.46
N HIS A 219 -6.58 -10.45 -21.72
CA HIS A 219 -7.75 -10.94 -20.97
C HIS A 219 -7.81 -12.48 -20.96
N LYS A 220 -7.63 -13.12 -22.12
CA LYS A 220 -7.59 -14.61 -22.23
C LYS A 220 -6.46 -15.24 -21.42
N ASN A 221 -5.33 -14.54 -21.27
CA ASN A 221 -4.12 -15.04 -20.62
C ASN A 221 -3.89 -14.47 -19.21
N PHE A 222 -4.84 -13.71 -18.68
CA PHE A 222 -4.61 -12.79 -17.57
C PHE A 222 -4.13 -13.48 -16.31
N HIS A 223 -4.83 -14.53 -15.86
CA HIS A 223 -4.46 -15.29 -14.66
C HIS A 223 -3.03 -15.85 -14.73
N ARG A 224 -2.59 -16.27 -15.92
CA ARG A 224 -1.22 -16.76 -16.12
C ARG A 224 -0.21 -15.61 -16.02
N LYS A 225 -0.48 -14.48 -16.69
CA LYS A 225 0.41 -13.30 -16.67
C LYS A 225 0.52 -12.70 -15.27
N ILE A 226 -0.59 -12.51 -14.54
CA ILE A 226 -0.58 -12.01 -13.15
C ILE A 226 0.15 -12.97 -12.21
N ARG A 227 -0.10 -14.28 -12.31
CA ARG A 227 0.61 -15.25 -11.46
C ARG A 227 2.12 -15.21 -11.69
N HIS A 228 2.56 -15.05 -12.95
CA HIS A 228 3.97 -14.92 -13.28
C HIS A 228 4.56 -13.60 -12.76
N LEU A 229 3.83 -12.49 -12.92
CA LEU A 229 4.25 -11.17 -12.49
C LEU A 229 4.55 -11.09 -10.98
N TYR A 230 3.73 -11.75 -10.15
CA TYR A 230 3.89 -11.77 -8.69
C TYR A 230 4.64 -13.00 -8.18
N SER A 231 5.31 -13.75 -9.07
CA SER A 231 6.13 -14.89 -8.65
C SER A 231 7.45 -14.44 -8.05
N VAL A 232 7.89 -15.11 -6.99
CA VAL A 232 9.20 -14.88 -6.36
C VAL A 232 10.29 -15.19 -7.38
N ASN A 233 11.27 -14.31 -7.52
CA ASN A 233 12.43 -14.56 -8.37
C ASN A 233 13.21 -15.78 -7.85
N PRO A 234 13.64 -16.70 -8.71
CA PRO A 234 14.47 -17.82 -8.30
C PRO A 234 15.86 -17.33 -7.84
N PRO A 235 16.59 -18.07 -6.99
CA PRO A 235 17.92 -17.67 -6.55
C PRO A 235 18.95 -17.47 -7.68
N THR A 236 18.68 -18.02 -8.87
CA THR A 236 19.56 -17.98 -10.04
C THR A 236 19.33 -16.76 -10.93
N HIS A 237 18.24 -16.01 -10.75
CA HIS A 237 17.90 -14.90 -11.64
C HIS A 237 17.05 -13.84 -10.93
N GLY A 238 17.45 -12.58 -11.03
CA GLY A 238 16.81 -11.48 -10.32
C GLY A 238 17.15 -11.46 -8.83
N TYR A 239 16.45 -10.61 -8.09
CA TYR A 239 16.55 -10.55 -6.63
C TYR A 239 15.20 -10.20 -6.04
N ASN A 240 15.03 -10.49 -4.75
CA ASN A 240 13.78 -10.27 -4.04
C ASN A 240 13.99 -9.34 -2.84
N VAL A 241 12.93 -8.58 -2.57
CA VAL A 241 12.78 -7.69 -1.42
C VAL A 241 11.35 -7.88 -0.89
N LEU A 242 11.09 -7.41 0.32
CA LEU A 242 9.72 -7.28 0.81
C LEU A 242 9.12 -6.02 0.19
N ASN A 243 8.07 -6.19 -0.60
CA ASN A 243 7.26 -5.12 -1.13
C ASN A 243 6.04 -4.90 -0.21
N HIS A 244 5.62 -3.65 -0.08
CA HIS A 244 4.34 -3.24 0.49
C HIS A 244 3.17 -3.85 -0.29
N GLY A 245 3.24 -3.85 -1.62
CA GLY A 245 2.25 -4.43 -2.52
C GLY A 245 1.07 -3.50 -2.87
N ASP A 246 0.85 -2.44 -2.10
CA ASP A 246 -0.16 -1.40 -2.37
C ASP A 246 0.39 0.02 -2.14
N PHE A 247 1.43 0.37 -2.90
CA PHE A 247 2.29 1.52 -2.63
C PHE A 247 1.78 2.81 -3.31
N HIS A 248 0.66 3.36 -2.83
CA HIS A 248 0.06 4.60 -3.36
C HIS A 248 0.05 5.77 -2.37
N PHE A 249 -0.08 7.00 -2.89
CA PHE A 249 -0.04 8.23 -2.09
C PHE A 249 -1.11 8.29 -0.98
N ARG A 250 -2.26 7.63 -1.17
CA ARG A 250 -3.35 7.59 -0.18
C ARG A 250 -3.03 6.77 1.08
N ASN A 251 -2.08 5.83 0.98
CA ASN A 251 -1.57 5.07 2.11
C ASN A 251 -0.41 5.81 2.81
N MET A 252 -0.15 7.07 2.43
CA MET A 252 0.96 7.87 2.96
C MET A 252 0.45 9.05 3.76
N MET A 253 1.05 9.22 4.93
CA MET A 253 0.82 10.31 5.87
C MET A 253 2.09 11.15 5.92
N PHE A 254 2.06 12.40 5.44
CA PHE A 254 3.23 13.27 5.26
C PHE A 254 3.37 14.31 6.36
N LYS A 255 4.61 14.71 6.63
CA LYS A 255 4.95 15.97 7.28
C LYS A 255 5.50 16.93 6.25
N THR A 256 4.91 18.11 6.20
CA THR A 256 5.30 19.18 5.28
C THR A 256 5.73 20.42 6.05
N ASP A 257 6.67 21.16 5.48
CA ASP A 257 6.99 22.51 5.95
C ASP A 257 5.89 23.51 5.54
N LYS A 258 6.05 24.78 5.91
CA LYS A 258 5.07 25.82 5.59
C LYS A 258 4.93 26.09 4.08
N GLN A 259 5.88 25.63 3.27
CA GLN A 259 5.92 25.78 1.83
C GLN A 259 5.33 24.57 1.09
N GLY A 260 4.95 23.51 1.82
CA GLY A 260 4.41 22.28 1.26
C GLY A 260 5.48 21.26 0.85
N THR A 261 6.75 21.47 1.21
CA THR A 261 7.82 20.50 0.96
C THR A 261 7.73 19.40 2.00
N ALA A 262 7.60 18.15 1.56
CA ALA A 262 7.59 17.00 2.45
C ALA A 262 9.01 16.74 2.96
N TYR A 263 9.16 16.65 4.28
CA TYR A 263 10.42 16.27 4.92
C TYR A 263 10.32 14.94 5.67
N ASP A 264 9.12 14.38 5.83
CA ASP A 264 8.91 13.06 6.40
C ASP A 264 7.60 12.44 5.90
N PHE A 265 7.49 11.11 5.96
CA PHE A 265 6.22 10.40 5.80
C PHE A 265 6.20 9.05 6.51
N MET A 266 5.00 8.60 6.85
CA MET A 266 4.68 7.25 7.28
C MET A 266 3.79 6.58 6.25
N LEU A 267 4.07 5.33 5.95
CA LEU A 267 3.24 4.45 5.14
C LEU A 267 2.38 3.61 6.08
N VAL A 268 1.12 3.42 5.73
CA VAL A 268 0.14 2.60 6.45
C VAL A 268 -0.37 1.47 5.55
N ASP A 269 -1.12 0.54 6.13
CA ASP A 269 -1.81 -0.54 5.42
C ASP A 269 -0.93 -1.63 4.78
N TYR A 270 -0.13 -2.31 5.61
CA TYR A 270 0.78 -3.40 5.21
C TYR A 270 0.08 -4.76 5.00
N GLN A 271 -1.17 -4.75 4.51
CA GLN A 271 -2.02 -5.95 4.45
C GLN A 271 -1.73 -6.88 3.26
N VAL A 272 -1.07 -6.38 2.21
CA VAL A 272 -0.77 -7.13 0.97
C VAL A 272 0.71 -7.27 0.69
N CYS A 273 1.54 -7.22 1.73
CA CYS A 273 2.99 -7.35 1.58
C CYS A 273 3.39 -8.65 0.89
N ILE A 274 4.39 -8.55 0.01
CA ILE A 274 4.85 -9.67 -0.80
C ILE A 274 6.36 -9.66 -0.98
N TRP A 275 6.99 -10.81 -0.73
CA TRP A 275 8.37 -11.07 -1.09
C TRP A 275 8.47 -11.32 -2.60
N GLY A 276 9.22 -10.47 -3.31
CA GLY A 276 9.28 -10.53 -4.76
C GLY A 276 10.21 -9.49 -5.34
N SER A 277 10.14 -9.29 -6.66
CA SER A 277 10.91 -8.25 -7.33
C SER A 277 10.70 -6.87 -6.70
N PRO A 278 11.76 -6.04 -6.53
CA PRO A 278 11.58 -4.65 -6.12
C PRO A 278 10.81 -3.82 -7.15
N ALA A 279 10.69 -4.30 -8.39
CA ALA A 279 9.94 -3.62 -9.44
C ALA A 279 8.45 -3.49 -9.08
N LEU A 280 7.92 -4.36 -8.21
CA LEU A 280 6.52 -4.30 -7.80
C LEU A 280 6.21 -2.95 -7.15
N ASP A 281 6.86 -2.58 -6.05
CA ASP A 281 6.61 -1.28 -5.41
C ASP A 281 7.21 -0.10 -6.18
N VAL A 282 8.37 -0.28 -6.84
CA VAL A 282 9.03 0.82 -7.58
C VAL A 282 8.16 1.29 -8.75
N ILE A 283 7.60 0.37 -9.54
CA ILE A 283 6.70 0.72 -10.63
C ILE A 283 5.38 1.25 -10.06
N TYR A 284 4.86 0.66 -8.97
CA TYR A 284 3.65 1.15 -8.31
C TYR A 284 3.81 2.61 -7.87
N ALA A 285 4.92 2.95 -7.23
CA ALA A 285 5.24 4.32 -6.80
C ALA A 285 5.33 5.30 -7.97
N LEU A 286 5.93 4.90 -9.10
CA LEU A 286 6.04 5.76 -10.29
C LEU A 286 4.66 6.22 -10.79
N TYR A 287 3.65 5.35 -10.73
CA TYR A 287 2.32 5.63 -11.28
C TYR A 287 1.33 6.12 -10.23
N MET A 288 1.43 5.66 -8.99
CA MET A 288 0.46 5.91 -7.92
C MET A 288 1.00 6.83 -6.81
N VAL A 289 2.22 7.35 -6.94
CA VAL A 289 2.76 8.37 -6.02
C VAL A 289 3.23 9.59 -6.77
N ALA A 290 4.04 9.43 -7.83
CA ALA A 290 4.50 10.57 -8.61
C ALA A 290 3.36 11.14 -9.48
N SER A 291 3.31 12.47 -9.58
CA SER A 291 2.40 13.16 -10.49
C SER A 291 2.75 12.86 -11.95
N LYS A 292 1.78 12.99 -12.84
CA LYS A 292 1.99 12.82 -14.29
C LYS A 292 3.18 13.63 -14.82
N ASP A 293 3.28 14.91 -14.44
CA ASP A 293 4.38 15.79 -14.86
C ASP A 293 5.75 15.29 -14.38
N THR A 294 5.80 14.79 -13.14
CA THR A 294 7.01 14.20 -12.56
C THR A 294 7.38 12.91 -13.27
N LEU A 295 6.42 12.03 -13.55
CA LEU A 295 6.65 10.78 -14.27
C LEU A 295 7.16 11.05 -15.69
N GLU A 296 6.60 12.04 -16.40
CA GLU A 296 7.01 12.34 -17.78
C GLU A 296 8.42 12.95 -17.86
N LYS A 297 8.79 13.80 -16.91
CA LYS A 297 10.05 14.56 -16.95
C LYS A 297 11.20 13.89 -16.20
N HIS A 298 10.88 13.13 -15.14
CA HIS A 298 11.84 12.70 -14.12
C HIS A 298 11.77 11.21 -13.78
N ARG A 299 11.13 10.37 -14.60
CA ARG A 299 11.09 8.91 -14.39
C ARG A 299 12.48 8.32 -14.14
N GLU A 300 13.41 8.59 -15.05
CA GLU A 300 14.77 8.04 -14.97
C GLU A 300 15.57 8.61 -13.80
N ASP A 301 15.30 9.87 -13.42
CA ASP A 301 15.90 10.49 -12.24
C ASP A 301 15.42 9.81 -10.95
N LEU A 302 14.12 9.52 -10.83
CA LEU A 302 13.55 8.81 -9.68
C LEU A 302 14.08 7.38 -9.56
N LEU A 303 14.16 6.66 -10.68
CA LEU A 303 14.73 5.31 -10.72
C LEU A 303 16.22 5.30 -10.35
N SER A 304 16.96 6.28 -10.86
CA SER A 304 18.37 6.47 -10.51
C SER A 304 18.54 6.76 -9.03
N HIS A 305 17.75 7.69 -8.50
CA HIS A 305 17.76 8.06 -7.10
C HIS A 305 17.43 6.87 -6.19
N TYR A 306 16.38 6.11 -6.50
CA TYR A 306 16.04 4.88 -5.77
C TYR A 306 17.19 3.88 -5.73
N TYR A 307 17.81 3.60 -6.88
CA TYR A 307 18.90 2.63 -6.94
C TYR A 307 20.11 3.08 -6.14
N ASP A 308 20.47 4.36 -6.23
CA ASP A 308 21.63 4.91 -5.52
C ASP A 308 21.40 4.86 -4.01
N GLU A 309 20.20 5.21 -3.55
CA GLU A 309 19.79 5.10 -2.14
C GLU A 309 19.78 3.63 -1.66
N PHE A 310 19.34 2.70 -2.52
CA PHE A 310 19.31 1.27 -2.20
C PHE A 310 20.73 0.71 -2.04
N VAL A 311 21.65 1.04 -2.96
CA VAL A 311 23.06 0.63 -2.89
C VAL A 311 23.73 1.23 -1.65
N ASN A 312 23.46 2.50 -1.35
CA ASN A 312 23.98 3.15 -0.16
C ASN A 312 23.48 2.47 1.12
N ALA A 313 22.17 2.20 1.20
CA ALA A 313 21.56 1.51 2.32
C ALA A 313 22.12 0.10 2.50
N HIS A 314 22.22 -0.66 1.41
CA HIS A 314 22.79 -2.01 1.41
C HIS A 314 24.23 -2.03 1.95
N THR A 315 25.06 -1.07 1.52
CA THR A 315 26.44 -0.94 1.96
C THR A 315 26.53 -0.55 3.43
N THR A 316 25.73 0.44 3.84
CA THR A 316 25.72 0.96 5.21
C THR A 316 25.25 -0.09 6.23
N LEU A 317 24.30 -0.95 5.83
CA LEU A 317 23.86 -2.10 6.63
C LEU A 317 24.91 -3.21 6.78
N GLY A 318 26.05 -3.11 6.08
CA GLY A 318 27.13 -4.10 6.14
C GLY A 318 26.75 -5.44 5.51
N ILE A 319 25.83 -5.46 4.55
CA ILE A 319 25.51 -6.67 3.80
C ILE A 319 26.73 -7.05 2.96
N ARG A 320 27.34 -8.20 3.25
CA ARG A 320 28.68 -8.59 2.75
C ARG A 320 28.75 -8.84 1.26
N GLU A 321 27.66 -9.31 0.66
CA GLU A 321 27.60 -9.54 -0.79
C GLU A 321 27.58 -8.22 -1.54
N LYS A 322 27.85 -8.26 -2.84
CA LYS A 322 27.65 -7.07 -3.66
C LYS A 322 26.15 -6.79 -3.77
N PRO A 323 25.71 -5.52 -3.71
CA PRO A 323 24.34 -5.20 -4.03
C PRO A 323 24.05 -5.61 -5.49
N PRO A 324 22.78 -5.95 -5.82
CA PRO A 324 22.31 -6.06 -7.19
C PRO A 324 22.80 -4.89 -8.05
N SER A 325 23.29 -5.20 -9.26
CA SER A 325 23.83 -4.19 -10.15
C SER A 325 22.73 -3.35 -10.80
N ARG A 326 23.11 -2.21 -11.40
CA ARG A 326 22.19 -1.36 -12.16
C ARG A 326 21.55 -2.13 -13.32
N LEU A 327 22.29 -3.07 -13.91
CA LEU A 327 21.78 -3.96 -14.94
C LEU A 327 20.71 -4.90 -14.37
N ASP A 328 20.94 -5.49 -13.20
CA ASP A 328 19.96 -6.37 -12.55
C ASP A 328 18.67 -5.60 -12.23
N PHE A 329 18.80 -4.39 -11.67
CA PHE A 329 17.66 -3.53 -11.38
C PHE A 329 16.86 -3.16 -12.63
N ASN A 330 17.53 -2.68 -13.69
CA ASN A 330 16.86 -2.35 -14.94
C ASN A 330 16.22 -3.59 -15.60
N THR A 331 16.85 -4.75 -15.48
CA THR A 331 16.30 -6.03 -15.95
C THR A 331 15.00 -6.37 -15.23
N GLU A 332 14.95 -6.17 -13.91
CA GLU A 332 13.73 -6.35 -13.13
C GLU A 332 12.61 -5.41 -13.59
N LEU A 333 12.90 -4.13 -13.82
CA LEU A 333 11.92 -3.16 -14.32
C LEU A 333 11.34 -3.57 -15.69
N VAL A 334 12.19 -4.02 -16.61
CA VAL A 334 11.74 -4.46 -17.95
C VAL A 334 10.92 -5.76 -17.86
N ARG A 335 11.37 -6.74 -17.07
CA ARG A 335 10.62 -8.00 -16.83
C ARG A 335 9.23 -7.76 -16.25
N HIS A 336 9.07 -6.71 -15.46
CA HIS A 336 7.81 -6.33 -14.82
C HIS A 336 7.07 -5.23 -15.59
N GLY A 337 7.42 -4.93 -16.85
CA GLY A 337 6.75 -3.91 -17.65
C GLY A 337 5.23 -4.12 -17.82
N PHE A 338 4.78 -5.38 -17.77
CA PHE A 338 3.34 -5.70 -17.74
C PHE A 338 2.62 -5.03 -16.54
N LEU A 339 3.30 -4.82 -15.40
CA LEU A 339 2.77 -4.11 -14.24
C LEU A 339 2.47 -2.64 -14.54
N GLU A 340 3.26 -1.95 -15.37
CA GLU A 340 2.97 -0.56 -15.79
C GLU A 340 1.59 -0.48 -16.46
N MET A 341 1.30 -1.45 -17.34
CA MET A 341 -0.01 -1.56 -17.98
C MET A 341 -1.10 -1.89 -16.96
N ILE A 342 -0.88 -2.86 -16.06
CA ILE A 342 -1.86 -3.22 -15.03
C ILE A 342 -2.23 -2.01 -14.17
N ILE A 343 -1.26 -1.24 -13.70
CA ILE A 343 -1.52 -0.06 -12.88
C ILE A 343 -2.30 0.99 -13.68
N ALA A 344 -1.86 1.28 -14.91
CA ALA A 344 -2.53 2.25 -15.77
C ALA A 344 -3.98 1.85 -16.07
N VAL A 345 -4.30 0.56 -16.22
CA VAL A 345 -5.64 0.09 -16.56
C VAL A 345 -6.52 -0.15 -15.33
N CYS A 346 -5.96 -0.72 -14.27
CA CYS A 346 -6.75 -1.25 -13.15
C CYS A 346 -6.77 -0.33 -11.93
N PHE A 347 -5.83 0.62 -11.80
CA PHE A 347 -5.69 1.44 -10.58
C PHE A 347 -5.72 2.94 -10.88
N MET A 348 -5.04 3.40 -11.93
CA MET A 348 -5.05 4.81 -12.34
C MET A 348 -6.44 5.41 -12.60
N PRO A 349 -7.43 4.71 -13.19
CA PRO A 349 -8.77 5.28 -13.39
C PRO A 349 -9.42 5.74 -12.08
N TYR A 350 -9.09 5.05 -10.98
CA TYR A 350 -9.65 5.29 -9.65
C TYR A 350 -9.04 6.50 -8.94
N VAL A 351 -7.92 7.04 -9.43
CA VAL A 351 -7.29 8.25 -8.87
C VAL A 351 -8.24 9.45 -8.96
N HIS A 352 -9.05 9.52 -10.02
CA HIS A 352 -9.96 10.63 -10.30
C HIS A 352 -11.38 10.42 -9.74
N VAL A 353 -11.62 9.29 -9.06
CA VAL A 353 -12.95 8.94 -8.56
C VAL A 353 -13.26 9.66 -7.26
N ASP A 354 -14.43 10.28 -7.19
CA ASP A 354 -15.02 10.77 -5.95
C ASP A 354 -15.81 9.63 -5.29
N PHE A 355 -15.11 8.83 -4.50
CA PHE A 355 -15.71 7.68 -3.81
C PHE A 355 -16.78 8.06 -2.78
N SER A 356 -16.97 9.36 -2.47
CA SER A 356 -18.12 9.78 -1.65
C SER A 356 -19.45 9.59 -2.37
N LYS A 357 -19.42 9.43 -3.69
CA LYS A 357 -20.58 9.25 -4.58
C LYS A 357 -20.74 7.83 -5.11
N ILE A 358 -19.70 7.00 -5.01
CA ILE A 358 -19.70 5.64 -5.57
C ILE A 358 -19.41 4.64 -4.45
N THR A 359 -20.32 3.70 -4.25
CA THR A 359 -20.16 2.62 -3.27
C THR A 359 -19.24 1.52 -3.77
N ILE A 360 -18.67 0.72 -2.85
CA ILE A 360 -17.87 -0.46 -3.21
C ILE A 360 -18.69 -1.43 -4.06
N ASP A 361 -19.93 -1.69 -3.67
CA ASP A 361 -20.81 -2.62 -4.40
C ASP A 361 -21.05 -2.16 -5.84
N GLU A 362 -21.18 -0.84 -6.09
CA GLU A 362 -21.30 -0.27 -7.44
C GLU A 362 -20.01 -0.40 -8.26
N LEU A 363 -18.84 -0.27 -7.64
CA LEU A 363 -17.54 -0.49 -8.30
C LEU A 363 -17.35 -1.95 -8.71
N MET A 364 -17.81 -2.85 -7.84
CA MET A 364 -17.66 -4.30 -7.96
C MET A 364 -18.79 -4.94 -8.78
N ALA A 365 -19.86 -4.20 -9.07
CA ALA A 365 -21.00 -4.67 -9.85
C ALA A 365 -20.62 -5.04 -11.29
N ASN A 366 -21.39 -5.98 -11.85
CA ASN A 366 -21.32 -6.43 -13.23
C ASN A 366 -22.62 -6.12 -13.99
N GLY A 367 -22.58 -6.09 -15.32
CA GLY A 367 -23.78 -5.89 -16.16
C GLY A 367 -24.18 -4.42 -16.35
N GLU A 368 -25.48 -4.13 -16.47
CA GLU A 368 -25.97 -2.77 -16.79
C GLU A 368 -25.67 -1.73 -15.69
N ALA A 369 -25.75 -2.12 -14.42
CA ALA A 369 -25.38 -1.26 -13.29
C ALA A 369 -23.89 -0.83 -13.32
N SER A 370 -23.03 -1.61 -13.99
CA SER A 370 -21.62 -1.24 -14.20
C SER A 370 -21.45 -0.18 -15.30
N ARG A 371 -22.42 0.06 -16.20
CA ARG A 371 -22.20 0.93 -17.37
C ARG A 371 -22.00 2.40 -17.03
N ASP A 372 -22.77 2.92 -16.08
CA ASP A 372 -22.68 4.33 -15.71
C ASP A 372 -21.42 4.61 -14.89
N VAL A 373 -21.11 3.72 -13.94
CA VAL A 373 -19.84 3.71 -13.19
C VAL A 373 -18.64 3.58 -14.14
N ARG A 374 -18.73 2.77 -15.21
CA ARG A 374 -17.68 2.68 -16.24
C ARG A 374 -17.42 3.99 -16.94
N LYS A 375 -18.48 4.69 -17.39
CA LYS A 375 -18.34 5.97 -18.08
C LYS A 375 -17.72 7.03 -17.17
N GLU A 376 -18.10 7.04 -15.90
CA GLU A 376 -17.55 7.98 -14.93
C GLU A 376 -16.05 7.74 -14.69
N ILE A 377 -15.63 6.48 -14.55
CA ILE A 377 -14.26 6.11 -14.23
C ILE A 377 -13.35 6.11 -15.48
N TYR A 378 -13.68 5.32 -16.49
CA TYR A 378 -12.85 5.12 -17.68
C TYR A 378 -13.08 6.17 -18.77
N GLY A 379 -14.21 6.87 -18.73
CA GLY A 379 -14.49 8.01 -19.60
C GLY A 379 -13.96 9.35 -19.06
N HIS A 380 -13.39 9.38 -17.85
CA HIS A 380 -12.87 10.61 -17.25
C HIS A 380 -11.82 11.26 -18.19
N PRO A 381 -11.93 12.57 -18.52
CA PRO A 381 -11.08 13.19 -19.55
C PRO A 381 -9.57 13.10 -19.26
N GLU A 382 -9.17 13.26 -18.00
CA GLU A 382 -7.76 13.18 -17.61
C GLU A 382 -7.20 11.76 -17.74
N TYR A 383 -7.98 10.76 -17.34
CA TYR A 383 -7.61 9.35 -17.49
C TYR A 383 -7.55 8.98 -18.97
N LYS A 384 -8.59 9.31 -19.74
CA LYS A 384 -8.68 9.03 -21.18
C LYS A 384 -7.48 9.60 -21.94
N LYS A 385 -7.10 10.86 -21.65
CA LYS A 385 -5.91 11.48 -22.24
C LYS A 385 -4.64 10.72 -21.85
N ALA A 386 -4.47 10.38 -20.57
CA ALA A 386 -3.28 9.67 -20.12
C ALA A 386 -3.16 8.27 -20.74
N ILE A 387 -4.23 7.48 -20.77
CA ILE A 387 -4.18 6.12 -21.33
C ILE A 387 -3.93 6.17 -22.85
N GLN A 388 -4.49 7.16 -23.58
CA GLN A 388 -4.22 7.35 -25.01
C GLN A 388 -2.74 7.67 -25.31
N GLU A 389 -2.04 8.34 -24.39
CA GLU A 389 -0.60 8.62 -24.49
C GLU A 389 0.27 7.41 -24.07
N LEU A 390 -0.23 6.57 -23.17
CA LEU A 390 0.48 5.39 -22.65
C LEU A 390 0.39 4.16 -23.57
N LEU A 391 -0.77 3.90 -24.18
CA LEU A 391 -0.97 2.70 -25.01
C LEU A 391 0.04 2.55 -26.16
N PRO A 392 0.39 3.61 -26.94
CA PRO A 392 1.42 3.50 -27.97
C PRO A 392 2.78 3.11 -27.40
N LYS A 393 3.15 3.68 -26.23
CA LYS A 393 4.41 3.37 -25.54
C LYS A 393 4.44 1.92 -25.05
N TYR A 394 3.32 1.42 -24.52
CA TYR A 394 3.20 0.03 -24.08
C TYR A 394 3.26 -0.95 -25.26
N LEU A 395 2.69 -0.57 -26.40
CA LEU A 395 2.79 -1.35 -27.62
C LEU A 395 4.24 -1.42 -28.11
N GLU A 396 4.95 -0.29 -28.18
CA GLU A 396 6.36 -0.23 -28.61
C GLU A 396 7.29 -1.02 -27.68
N LYS A 397 7.06 -0.94 -26.37
CA LYS A 397 7.84 -1.69 -25.36
C LYS A 397 7.48 -3.19 -25.30
N GLY A 398 6.46 -3.65 -26.03
CA GLY A 398 5.98 -5.03 -25.98
C GLY A 398 5.23 -5.41 -24.70
N PHE A 399 4.76 -4.43 -23.91
CA PHE A 399 4.03 -4.68 -22.66
C PHE A 399 2.60 -5.20 -22.90
N LEU A 400 2.13 -5.11 -24.15
CA LEU A 400 0.82 -5.60 -24.57
C LEU A 400 0.86 -7.02 -25.19
N ASP A 401 2.03 -7.66 -25.23
CA ASP A 401 2.25 -9.00 -25.82
C ASP A 401 2.20 -10.13 -24.79
#